data_AF-A0A848CWS5-F1
#
_entry.id   AF-A0A848CWS5-F1
#
_cell.length_a   1.000
_cell.length_b   1.000
_cell.length_c   1.000
_cell.angle_alpha   90.00
_cell.angle_beta   90.00
_cell.angle_gamma   90.00
#
_symmetry.space_group_name_H-M   'P 1'
#
loop_
_entity.id
_entity.type
_entity.pdbx_description
1 polymer ?
#
loop_
_entity_poly.entity_id
_entity_poly.type
_entity_poly.pdbx_seq_one_letter_code
_entity_poly.pdbx_strand_id
1 'polypeptide(L)'
;MIWDVVGGLACLYVALEIIMSIFHWYKNKKYACLIYKTDDAKDFFSVANQLTKDGMPFIIRFSNSMRLSYNKRVDLTDNTLSRHIYVEKKNKNNALYALEKLGK
;
A
#
# COMPACT_ATOMS: atom_id res chain seq x y z
N MET A 1 -30.82 28.37 9.75
CA MET A 1 -30.80 28.63 8.30
C MET A 1 -29.41 28.48 7.69
N ILE A 2 -28.41 29.33 8.01
CA ILE A 2 -27.03 29.14 7.49
C ILE A 2 -26.35 27.89 8.07
N TRP A 3 -26.50 27.65 9.38
CA TRP A 3 -25.94 26.49 10.06
C TRP A 3 -26.48 25.14 9.54
N ASP A 4 -27.74 25.08 9.13
CA ASP A 4 -28.36 23.88 8.53
C ASP A 4 -27.81 23.60 7.13
N VAL A 5 -27.54 24.66 6.35
CA VAL A 5 -26.91 24.55 5.03
C VAL A 5 -25.46 24.09 5.17
N VAL A 6 -24.71 24.63 6.13
CA VAL A 6 -23.33 24.21 6.42
C VAL A 6 -23.28 22.76 6.89
N GLY A 7 -24.22 22.33 7.74
CA GLY A 7 -24.35 20.94 8.19
C GLY A 7 -24.65 19.98 7.04
N GLY A 8 -25.58 20.34 6.15
CA GLY A 8 -25.90 19.56 4.95
C GLY A 8 -24.70 19.39 4.00
N LEU A 9 -23.93 20.46 3.78
CA LEU A 9 -22.69 20.41 3.00
C LEU A 9 -21.61 19.52 3.63
N ALA A 10 -21.45 19.58 4.95
CA ALA A 10 -20.51 18.72 5.66
C ALA A 10 -20.88 17.23 5.56
N CYS A 11 -22.17 16.89 5.69
CA CYS A 11 -22.65 15.51 5.50
C CYS A 11 -22.42 15.01 4.07
N LEU A 12 -22.64 15.87 3.06
CA LEU A 12 -22.38 15.52 1.66
C LEU A 12 -20.90 15.24 1.41
N TYR A 13 -20.02 16.08 1.98
CA TYR A 13 -18.57 15.89 1.87
C TYR A 13 -18.13 14.55 2.49
N VAL A 14 -18.59 14.24 3.70
CA VAL A 14 -18.25 12.96 4.36
C VAL A 14 -18.79 11.76 3.57
N ALA A 15 -20.00 11.86 3.01
CA ALA A 15 -20.56 10.79 2.18
C ALA A 15 -19.71 10.56 0.91
N LEU A 16 -19.22 11.63 0.28
CA LEU A 16 -18.32 11.54 -0.88
C LEU A 16 -16.99 10.88 -0.51
N GLU A 17 -16.38 11.26 0.62
CA GLU A 17 -15.14 10.65 1.11
C GLU A 17 -15.30 9.14 1.37
N ILE A 18 -16.44 8.72 1.94
CA ILE A 18 -16.75 7.29 2.17
C ILE A 18 -16.89 6.56 0.82
N ILE A 19 -17.63 7.11 -0.13
CA ILE A 19 -17.82 6.50 -1.45
C ILE A 19 -16.48 6.36 -2.19
N MET A 20 -15.66 7.42 -2.18
CA MET A 20 -14.32 7.39 -2.77
C MET A 20 -13.43 6.35 -2.10
N SER A 21 -13.49 6.23 -0.78
CA SER A 21 -12.74 5.22 -0.02
C SER A 21 -13.15 3.79 -0.41
N ILE A 22 -14.45 3.52 -0.56
CA ILE A 22 -14.97 2.23 -1.02
C ILE A 22 -14.53 1.93 -2.46
N PHE A 23 -14.58 2.94 -3.35
CA PHE A 23 -14.15 2.78 -4.74
C PHE A 23 -12.65 2.49 -4.84
N HIS A 24 -11.83 3.20 -4.07
CA HIS A 24 -10.40 2.94 -3.95
C HIS A 24 -10.13 1.53 -3.42
N TRP A 25 -10.84 1.09 -2.39
CA TRP A 25 -10.74 -0.27 -1.88
C TRP A 25 -11.08 -1.31 -2.95
N TYR A 26 -12.19 -1.13 -3.67
CA TYR A 26 -12.62 -2.04 -4.73
C TYR A 26 -11.57 -2.12 -5.86
N LYS A 27 -11.07 -0.97 -6.32
CA LYS A 27 -10.01 -0.89 -7.34
C LYS A 27 -8.70 -1.54 -6.89
N ASN A 28 -8.38 -1.47 -5.60
CA ASN A 28 -7.13 -1.99 -5.05
C ASN A 28 -7.21 -3.44 -4.57
N LYS A 29 -8.42 -4.00 -4.39
CA LYS A 29 -8.64 -5.39 -3.96
C LYS A 29 -7.99 -6.41 -4.88
N LYS A 30 -7.90 -6.12 -6.18
CA LYS A 30 -7.24 -6.99 -7.18
C LYS A 30 -5.74 -7.18 -6.91
N TYR A 31 -5.09 -6.21 -6.28
CA TYR A 31 -3.68 -6.28 -5.88
C TYR A 31 -3.53 -6.92 -4.51
N ALA A 32 -3.76 -8.23 -4.45
CA ALA A 32 -3.69 -9.02 -3.23
C ALA A 32 -2.48 -9.96 -3.17
N CYS A 33 -1.72 -10.09 -4.26
CA CYS A 33 -0.58 -11.01 -4.32
C CYS A 33 0.70 -10.29 -3.94
N LEU A 34 1.25 -10.60 -2.76
CA LEU A 34 2.58 -10.15 -2.38
C LEU A 34 3.63 -10.84 -3.26
N ILE A 35 4.54 -10.08 -3.86
CA ILE A 35 5.66 -10.63 -4.65
C ILE A 35 7.02 -10.31 -4.05
N TYR A 36 7.13 -9.24 -3.27
CA TYR A 36 8.41 -8.77 -2.76
C TYR A 36 8.24 -8.02 -1.45
N LYS A 37 9.15 -8.25 -0.52
CA LYS A 37 9.24 -7.57 0.78
C LYS A 37 10.69 -7.22 1.05
N THR A 38 10.96 -5.97 1.41
CA THR A 38 12.30 -5.55 1.83
C THR A 38 12.21 -4.37 2.80
N ASP A 39 13.19 -4.28 3.68
CA ASP A 39 13.33 -3.17 4.62
C ASP A 39 14.35 -2.13 4.10
N ASP A 40 15.10 -2.46 3.05
CA ASP A 40 16.03 -1.57 2.35
C ASP A 40 15.30 -0.75 1.26
N ALA A 41 15.42 0.57 1.35
CA ALA A 41 14.83 1.50 0.40
C ALA A 41 15.46 1.39 -1.00
N LYS A 42 16.79 1.23 -1.11
CA LYS A 42 17.50 1.16 -2.40
C LYS A 42 17.07 -0.08 -3.18
N ASP A 43 17.07 -1.18 -2.45
CA ASP A 43 16.66 -2.50 -2.92
C ASP A 43 15.21 -2.51 -3.42
N PHE A 44 14.32 -1.86 -2.65
CA PHE A 44 12.93 -1.63 -3.03
C PHE A 44 12.77 -0.82 -4.32
N PHE A 45 13.48 0.31 -4.45
CA PHE A 45 13.40 1.14 -5.64
C PHE A 45 13.91 0.42 -6.89
N SER A 46 14.92 -0.43 -6.76
CA SER A 46 15.40 -1.27 -7.86
C SER A 46 14.30 -2.18 -8.42
N VAL A 47 13.59 -2.88 -7.52
CA VAL A 47 12.46 -3.75 -7.92
C VAL A 47 11.31 -2.95 -8.52
N ALA A 48 10.91 -1.84 -7.88
CA ALA A 48 9.83 -1.01 -8.38
C ALA A 48 10.14 -0.44 -9.77
N ASN A 49 11.39 0.00 -10.01
CA ASN A 49 11.84 0.47 -11.31
C ASN A 49 11.81 -0.63 -12.37
N GLN A 50 12.24 -1.85 -12.04
CA GLN A 50 12.19 -2.97 -12.98
C GLN A 50 10.75 -3.33 -13.36
N LEU A 51 9.85 -3.43 -12.39
CA LEU A 51 8.43 -3.68 -12.65
C LEU A 51 7.81 -2.58 -13.51
N THR A 52 8.20 -1.31 -13.28
CA THR A 52 7.74 -0.18 -14.08
C THR A 52 8.25 -0.27 -15.52
N LYS A 53 9.53 -0.62 -15.73
CA LYS A 53 10.11 -0.84 -17.06
C LYS A 53 9.42 -1.96 -17.83
N ASP A 54 9.07 -3.04 -17.13
CA ASP A 54 8.35 -4.17 -17.72
C ASP A 54 6.84 -3.90 -17.89
N GLY A 55 6.37 -2.66 -17.62
CA GLY A 55 4.96 -2.26 -17.77
C GLY A 55 4.02 -2.95 -16.79
N MET A 56 4.54 -3.45 -15.67
CA MET A 56 3.79 -4.24 -14.70
C MET A 56 3.03 -3.35 -13.73
N PRO A 57 1.70 -3.43 -13.63
CA PRO A 57 0.95 -2.72 -12.59
C PRO A 57 1.17 -3.35 -11.22
N PHE A 58 1.57 -2.54 -10.24
CA PHE A 58 1.75 -2.94 -8.84
C PHE A 58 1.25 -1.87 -7.87
N ILE A 59 1.03 -2.25 -6.61
CA ILE A 59 0.83 -1.32 -5.50
C ILE A 59 1.88 -1.55 -4.43
N ILE A 60 2.20 -0.49 -3.71
CA ILE A 60 3.16 -0.49 -2.61
C ILE A 60 2.38 -0.36 -1.32
N ARG A 61 2.73 -1.19 -0.31
CA ARG A 61 2.23 -1.05 1.05
C ARG A 61 3.39 -0.97 2.02
N PHE A 62 3.39 0.08 2.83
CA PHE A 62 4.31 0.22 3.94
C PHE A 62 3.69 -0.41 5.17
N SER A 63 4.46 -1.22 5.88
CA SER A 63 4.06 -1.80 7.15
C SER A 63 5.10 -1.43 8.19
N ASN A 64 4.65 -0.71 9.21
CA ASN A 64 5.42 -0.51 10.42
C ASN A 64 4.84 -1.44 11.49
N SER A 65 5.66 -2.34 12.03
CA SER A 65 5.25 -3.14 13.19
C SER A 65 5.54 -2.33 14.45
N MET A 66 4.54 -1.65 14.99
CA MET A 66 4.62 -1.08 16.34
C MET A 66 4.11 -2.12 17.33
N ARG A 67 4.98 -2.61 18.22
CA ARG A 67 4.56 -3.52 19.30
C ARG A 67 4.07 -2.68 20.47
N LEU A 68 2.75 -2.57 20.63
CA LEU A 68 2.16 -1.99 21.83
C LEU A 68 2.41 -2.91 23.02
N SER A 69 3.35 -2.56 23.89
CA SER A 69 3.52 -3.24 25.17
C SER A 69 2.65 -2.54 26.22
N TYR A 70 1.89 -3.33 26.99
CA TYR A 70 0.92 -2.82 27.97
C TYR A 70 1.57 -2.01 29.12
N ASN A 71 2.90 -2.08 29.27
CA ASN A 71 3.62 -1.56 30.44
C ASN A 71 4.89 -0.73 30.13
N LYS A 72 5.20 -0.43 28.86
CA LYS A 72 6.30 0.49 28.52
C LYS A 72 5.79 1.57 27.59
N ARG A 73 6.40 2.77 27.70
CA ARG A 73 6.40 3.80 26.65
C ARG A 73 6.56 3.10 25.31
N VAL A 74 5.84 3.56 24.29
CA VAL A 74 5.90 3.03 22.93
C VAL A 74 7.38 2.93 22.52
N ASP A 75 7.97 1.76 22.72
CA ASP A 75 9.29 1.46 22.22
C ASP A 75 9.05 1.37 20.73
N LEU A 76 9.52 2.39 20.01
CA LEU A 76 9.85 2.24 18.61
C LEU A 76 10.87 1.11 18.59
N THR A 77 10.39 -0.13 18.47
CA THR A 77 11.25 -1.25 18.12
C THR A 77 12.05 -0.79 16.90
N ASP A 78 13.35 -1.01 16.87
CA ASP A 78 14.26 -0.71 15.73
C ASP A 78 13.86 -1.42 14.42
N ASN A 79 12.62 -1.93 14.33
CA ASN A 79 11.99 -2.45 13.14
C ASN A 79 11.84 -1.32 12.12
N THR A 80 12.76 -1.37 11.17
CA THR A 80 12.77 -0.68 9.90
C THR A 80 11.40 -0.77 9.20
N LEU A 81 10.98 0.35 8.61
CA LEU A 81 9.77 0.44 7.80
C LEU A 81 9.82 -0.62 6.68
N SER A 82 9.02 -1.68 6.81
CA SER A 82 8.98 -2.75 5.82
C SER A 82 8.13 -2.36 4.61
N ARG A 83 8.69 -2.56 3.41
CA ARG A 83 8.09 -2.17 2.14
C ARG A 83 7.66 -3.43 1.40
N HIS A 84 6.39 -3.46 1.02
CA HIS A 84 5.79 -4.60 0.34
C HIS A 84 5.29 -4.21 -1.03
N ILE A 85 5.57 -5.02 -2.04
CA ILE A 85 5.08 -4.85 -3.41
C ILE A 85 4.04 -5.93 -3.71
N TYR A 86 2.85 -5.49 -4.09
CA TYR A 86 1.74 -6.36 -4.45
C TYR A 86 1.36 -6.19 -5.92
N VAL A 87 1.00 -7.28 -6.56
CA VAL A 87 0.51 -7.31 -7.95
C VAL A 87 -0.86 -7.97 -8.03
N GLU A 88 -1.50 -7.83 -9.18
CA GLU A 88 -2.68 -8.62 -9.50
C GLU A 88 -2.31 -10.11 -9.58
N LYS A 89 -3.16 -10.99 -9.05
CA LYS A 89 -2.90 -12.44 -9.03
C LYS A 89 -2.60 -13.01 -10.43
N LYS A 90 -3.27 -12.50 -11.46
CA LYS A 90 -3.07 -12.90 -12.87
C LYS A 90 -1.67 -12.57 -13.41
N ASN A 91 -1.01 -11.56 -12.84
CA ASN A 91 0.30 -11.07 -13.27
C ASN A 91 1.46 -11.65 -12.42
N LYS A 92 1.16 -12.54 -11.45
CA LYS A 92 2.14 -13.08 -10.51
C LYS A 92 3.37 -13.64 -11.22
N ASN A 93 3.19 -14.50 -12.22
CA ASN A 93 4.30 -15.19 -12.89
C ASN A 93 5.22 -14.20 -13.63
N ASN A 94 4.63 -13.24 -14.33
CA ASN A 94 5.39 -12.20 -15.03
C ASN A 94 6.15 -11.29 -14.04
N ALA A 95 5.56 -11.00 -12.89
CA ALA A 95 6.20 -10.21 -11.85
C ALA A 95 7.36 -10.97 -11.19
N LEU A 96 7.22 -12.28 -10.98
CA LEU A 96 8.31 -13.14 -10.51
C LEU A 96 9.45 -13.21 -11.53
N TYR A 97 9.14 -13.35 -12.82
CA TYR A 97 10.14 -13.33 -13.87
C TYR A 97 10.92 -11.99 -13.92
N ALA A 98 10.25 -10.86 -13.65
CA ALA A 98 10.92 -9.57 -13.52
C ALA A 98 11.86 -9.49 -12.31
N LEU A 99 11.56 -10.21 -11.22
CA LEU A 99 12.45 -10.33 -10.06
C LEU A 99 13.65 -11.22 -10.35
N GLU A 100 13.45 -12.33 -11.07
CA GLU A 100 14.54 -13.23 -11.48
C GLU A 100 15.58 -12.49 -12.35
N LYS A 101 15.15 -11.57 -13.23
CA LYS A 101 16.07 -10.71 -14.00
C LYS A 101 16.98 -9.85 -13.11
N LEU A 102 16.54 -9.52 -11.90
CA LEU A 102 17.32 -8.78 -10.91
C LEU A 102 18.13 -9.70 -9.99
N GLY A 103 18.02 -11.03 -10.15
CA GLY A 103 18.63 -12.02 -9.26
C GLY A 103 17.94 -12.12 -7.89
N LYS A 104 16.63 -11.88 -7.83
CA LYS A 104 15.82 -11.80 -6.61
C LYS A 104 14.66 -12.78 -6.58
#